data_AF-A0A3C0Y8L3-F1
#
_entry.id   AF-A0A3C0Y8L3-F1
#
_cell.length_a   1.000
_cell.length_b   1.000
_cell.length_c   1.000
_cell.angle_alpha   90.00
_cell.angle_beta   90.00
_cell.angle_gamma   90.00
#
_symmetry.space_group_name_H-M   'P 1'
#
loop_
_entity.id
_entity.type
_entity.pdbx_description
1 polymer ?
#
loop_
_entity_poly.entity_id
_entity_poly.type
_entity_poly.pdbx_seq_one_letter_code
_entity_poly.pdbx_strand_id
1 'polypeptide(L)'
;APVWKPGVAFYRIERNGQLMGQFYLDQPARTGKRGGAWMDDVRARWLRPDTGVLQTPVAHLVCNFAEGVGGKPALLTHDDVTTLFHEFGHGLHHMLTQV
;
A
#
# COMPACT_ATOMS: atom_id res chain seq x y z
N ALA A 1 -11.59 -4.65 -3.99
CA ALA A 1 -10.78 -4.68 -5.24
C ALA A 1 -10.24 -6.10 -5.41
N PRO A 2 -10.06 -6.60 -6.64
CA PRO A 2 -9.35 -7.86 -6.85
C PRO A 2 -7.91 -7.75 -6.34
N VAL A 3 -7.36 -8.86 -5.84
CA VAL A 3 -5.97 -8.93 -5.36
C VAL A 3 -5.26 -10.10 -6.05
N TRP A 4 -3.93 -9.99 -6.23
CA TRP A 4 -3.14 -11.00 -6.93
C TRP A 4 -2.82 -12.23 -6.08
N LYS A 5 -2.97 -12.15 -4.74
CA LYS A 5 -2.65 -13.26 -3.84
C LYS A 5 -3.44 -13.17 -2.53
N PRO A 6 -3.81 -14.32 -1.92
CA PRO A 6 -4.27 -14.35 -0.54
C PRO A 6 -3.24 -13.72 0.40
N GLY A 7 -3.71 -12.90 1.35
CA GLY A 7 -2.86 -12.16 2.29
C GLY A 7 -2.52 -10.73 1.84
N VAL A 8 -2.80 -10.36 0.59
CA VAL A 8 -2.75 -8.96 0.15
C VAL A 8 -4.06 -8.29 0.53
N ALA A 9 -3.96 -7.17 1.23
CA ALA A 9 -5.12 -6.37 1.64
C ALA A 9 -5.24 -5.11 0.78
N PHE A 10 -6.46 -4.60 0.62
CA PHE A 10 -6.73 -3.35 -0.09
C PHE A 10 -7.48 -2.39 0.83
N TYR A 11 -6.97 -1.16 0.93
CA TYR A 11 -7.47 -0.15 1.83
C TYR A 11 -7.87 1.13 1.09
N ARG A 12 -8.83 1.84 1.68
CA ARG A 12 -9.26 3.19 1.26
C ARG A 12 -8.82 4.19 2.33
N ILE A 13 -8.31 5.33 1.88
CA ILE A 13 -8.05 6.49 2.72
C ILE A 13 -9.16 7.49 2.45
N GLU A 14 -9.91 7.81 3.50
CA GLU A 14 -11.05 8.73 3.42
C GLU A 14 -10.89 9.86 4.43
N ARG A 15 -11.39 11.04 4.07
CA ARG A 15 -11.49 12.20 4.95
C ARG A 15 -12.90 12.75 4.85
N ASN A 16 -13.64 12.76 5.96
CA ASN A 16 -15.02 13.25 6.01
C ASN A 16 -15.92 12.59 4.94
N GLY A 17 -15.73 11.28 4.70
CA GLY A 17 -16.48 10.52 3.69
C GLY A 17 -15.99 10.71 2.24
N GLN A 18 -15.03 11.60 1.98
CA GLN A 18 -14.43 11.77 0.66
C GLN A 18 -13.27 10.78 0.48
N LEU A 19 -13.27 10.05 -0.65
CA LEU A 19 -12.16 9.20 -1.05
C LEU A 19 -10.95 10.04 -1.45
N MET A 20 -9.86 9.89 -0.72
CA MET A 20 -8.61 10.61 -0.97
C MET A 20 -7.65 9.81 -1.85
N GLY A 21 -7.51 8.52 -1.54
CA GLY A 21 -6.57 7.61 -2.20
C GLY A 21 -6.76 6.18 -1.69
N GLN A 22 -6.06 5.23 -2.29
CA GLN A 22 -6.21 3.81 -2.01
C GLN A 22 -4.85 3.11 -2.08
N PHE A 23 -4.69 1.98 -1.42
CA PHE A 23 -3.45 1.21 -1.55
C PHE A 23 -3.65 -0.28 -1.32
N TYR A 24 -2.80 -1.07 -1.95
CA TYR A 24 -2.61 -2.48 -1.63
C TYR A 24 -1.48 -2.63 -0.62
N LEU A 25 -1.63 -3.57 0.31
CA LEU A 25 -0.63 -3.89 1.32
C LEU A 25 -0.24 -5.36 1.18
N ASP A 26 1.01 -5.62 0.80
CA ASP A 26 1.59 -6.95 0.59
C ASP A 26 2.80 -7.13 1.52
N GLN A 27 2.54 -7.58 2.75
CA GLN A 27 3.54 -7.67 3.82
C GLN A 27 4.38 -8.96 3.82
N PRO A 28 3.81 -10.16 3.63
CA PRO A 28 4.56 -11.39 3.88
C PRO A 28 5.69 -11.62 2.87
N ALA A 29 6.83 -12.07 3.38
CA ALA A 29 7.93 -12.57 2.56
C ALA A 29 7.52 -13.88 1.85
N ARG A 30 7.93 -14.06 0.60
CA ARG A 30 7.69 -15.31 -0.15
C ARG A 30 8.65 -15.48 -1.31
N THR A 31 8.85 -16.74 -1.72
CA THR A 31 9.62 -17.09 -2.92
C THR A 31 9.05 -16.41 -4.16
N GLY A 32 9.93 -15.83 -4.98
CA GLY A 32 9.58 -15.15 -6.23
C GLY A 32 9.04 -13.72 -6.07
N LYS A 33 8.86 -13.24 -4.84
CA LYS A 33 8.61 -11.81 -4.57
C LYS A 33 9.95 -11.08 -4.47
N ARG A 34 10.04 -9.88 -5.05
CA ARG A 34 11.20 -9.00 -4.91
C ARG A 34 11.53 -8.78 -3.42
N GLY A 35 12.81 -8.77 -3.06
CA GLY A 35 13.25 -8.52 -1.68
C GLY A 35 13.21 -7.03 -1.30
N GLY A 36 13.28 -6.74 0.00
CA GLY A 36 13.26 -5.38 0.56
C GLY A 36 11.86 -4.89 0.95
N ALA A 37 11.71 -3.59 1.15
CA ALA A 37 10.42 -2.93 1.27
C ALA A 37 10.41 -1.74 0.31
N TRP A 38 9.26 -1.45 -0.28
CA TRP A 38 9.11 -0.35 -1.23
C TRP A 38 7.63 0.04 -1.37
N MET A 39 7.43 1.27 -1.82
CA MET A 39 6.17 1.77 -2.34
C MET A 39 6.29 2.02 -3.85
N ASP A 40 5.20 1.80 -4.58
CA ASP A 40 5.13 2.08 -6.03
C ASP A 40 3.73 2.58 -6.44
N ASP A 41 3.68 3.33 -7.54
CA ASP A 41 2.45 3.93 -8.04
C ASP A 41 1.68 2.94 -8.93
N VAL A 42 0.43 2.67 -8.58
CA VAL A 42 -0.49 1.94 -9.48
C VAL A 42 -1.14 2.90 -10.45
N ARG A 43 -1.59 4.05 -9.93
CA ARG A 43 -1.94 5.21 -10.74
C ARG A 43 -1.84 6.49 -9.90
N ALA A 44 -1.55 7.59 -10.57
CA ALA A 44 -1.50 8.92 -9.97
C ALA A 44 -2.88 9.58 -9.84
N ARG A 45 -2.92 10.61 -8.98
CA ARG A 45 -3.98 11.61 -9.00
C ARG A 45 -3.96 12.31 -10.35
N TRP A 46 -5.11 12.45 -10.97
CA TRP A 46 -5.18 13.12 -12.27
C TRP A 46 -6.58 13.67 -12.53
N LEU A 47 -6.67 14.97 -12.85
CA LEU A 47 -7.88 15.54 -13.43
C LEU A 47 -7.95 15.12 -14.90
N ARG A 48 -8.81 14.17 -15.19
CA ARG A 48 -8.97 13.57 -16.52
C ARG A 48 -9.45 14.63 -17.53
N PRO A 49 -8.67 14.94 -18.58
CA PRO A 49 -9.04 16.01 -19.53
C PRO A 49 -10.23 15.65 -20.43
N ASP A 50 -10.48 14.37 -20.63
CA ASP A 50 -11.56 13.82 -21.45
C ASP A 50 -12.92 13.84 -20.74
N THR A 51 -12.94 13.66 -19.42
CA THR A 51 -14.18 13.52 -18.64
C THR A 51 -14.38 14.63 -17.59
N GLY A 52 -13.34 15.40 -17.29
CA GLY A 52 -13.35 16.36 -16.19
C GLY A 52 -13.41 15.71 -14.79
N VAL A 53 -13.30 14.39 -14.69
CA VAL A 53 -13.41 13.67 -13.42
C VAL A 53 -12.05 13.54 -12.74
N LEU A 54 -12.00 13.84 -11.45
CA LEU A 54 -10.80 13.64 -10.65
C LEU A 54 -10.58 12.14 -10.36
N GLN A 55 -9.51 11.59 -10.91
CA GLN A 55 -9.03 10.25 -10.59
C GLN A 55 -8.28 10.26 -9.25
N THR A 56 -8.66 9.37 -8.33
CA THR A 56 -7.93 9.18 -7.07
C THR A 56 -6.71 8.26 -7.25
N PRO A 57 -5.58 8.56 -6.57
CA PRO A 57 -4.36 7.77 -6.64
C PRO A 57 -4.53 6.39 -6.00
N VAL A 58 -3.74 5.44 -6.50
CA VAL A 58 -3.63 4.08 -5.96
C VAL A 58 -2.16 3.71 -5.84
N ALA A 59 -1.76 3.14 -4.70
CA ALA A 59 -0.39 2.70 -4.41
C ALA A 59 -0.27 1.19 -4.18
N HIS A 60 0.93 0.65 -4.42
CA HIS A 60 1.40 -0.59 -3.82
C HIS A 60 2.27 -0.25 -2.62
N LEU A 61 2.02 -0.90 -1.49
CA LEU A 61 2.89 -0.89 -0.32
C LEU A 61 3.36 -2.32 -0.07
N VAL A 62 4.64 -2.57 -0.34
CA VAL A 62 5.21 -3.91 -0.32
C VAL A 62 6.30 -3.99 0.75
N CYS A 63 6.18 -4.96 1.65
CA CYS A 63 7.20 -5.32 2.63
C CYS A 63 7.53 -6.80 2.50
N ASN A 64 8.50 -7.30 3.26
CA ASN A 64 8.85 -8.73 3.28
C ASN A 64 9.07 -9.20 4.73
N PHE A 65 8.04 -9.08 5.57
CA PHE A 65 8.11 -9.47 6.96
C PHE A 65 7.96 -10.98 7.13
N ALA A 66 8.54 -11.50 8.21
CA ALA A 66 8.44 -12.91 8.56
C ALA A 66 6.97 -13.31 8.80
N GLU A 67 6.59 -14.47 8.26
CA GLU A 67 5.30 -15.06 8.59
C GLU A 67 5.31 -15.64 10.01
N GLY A 68 4.13 -15.72 10.61
CA GLY A 68 3.96 -16.39 11.89
C GLY A 68 4.24 -17.89 11.78
N VAL A 69 4.95 -18.46 12.76
CA VAL A 69 5.32 -19.88 12.77
C VAL A 69 4.38 -20.69 13.67
N GLY A 70 3.94 -21.85 13.20
CA GLY A 70 3.15 -22.79 14.00
C GLY A 70 1.76 -22.26 14.37
N GLY A 71 1.10 -21.54 13.46
CA GLY A 71 -0.23 -20.97 13.68
C GLY A 71 -0.26 -19.73 14.59
N LYS A 72 0.90 -19.23 15.01
CA LYS A 72 1.02 -17.97 15.75
C LYS A 72 0.92 -16.78 14.79
N PRO A 73 0.49 -15.60 15.25
CA PRO A 73 0.52 -14.39 14.44
C PRO A 73 1.96 -14.01 14.06
N ALA A 74 2.11 -13.33 12.92
CA ALA A 74 3.36 -12.67 12.58
C ALA A 74 3.65 -11.56 13.60
N LEU A 75 4.82 -11.59 14.21
CA LEU A 75 5.30 -10.54 15.10
C LEU A 75 6.35 -9.72 14.35
N LEU A 76 6.19 -8.41 14.36
CA LEU A 76 7.13 -7.49 13.73
C LEU A 76 8.24 -7.14 14.71
N THR A 77 9.47 -7.10 14.20
CA THR A 77 10.57 -6.46 14.92
C THR A 77 10.38 -4.94 14.92
N HIS A 78 11.13 -4.22 15.76
CA HIS A 78 11.11 -2.77 15.73
C HIS A 78 11.54 -2.19 14.36
N ASP A 79 12.50 -2.84 13.71
CA ASP A 79 12.98 -2.41 12.38
C ASP A 79 11.94 -2.66 11.29
N ASP A 80 11.17 -3.74 11.39
CA ASP A 80 10.03 -3.99 10.50
C ASP A 80 8.97 -2.88 10.65
N VAL A 81 8.66 -2.47 11.87
CA VAL A 81 7.72 -1.37 12.13
C VAL A 81 8.26 -0.06 11.56
N THR A 82 9.54 0.25 11.78
CA THR A 82 10.18 1.45 11.24
C THR A 82 10.13 1.46 9.71
N THR A 83 10.42 0.31 9.09
CA THR A 83 10.35 0.12 7.63
C THR A 83 8.94 0.30 7.12
N LEU A 84 7.94 -0.28 7.78
CA LEU A 84 6.53 -0.11 7.41
C LEU A 84 6.12 1.36 7.42
N PHE A 85 6.50 2.10 8.47
CA PHE A 85 6.22 3.54 8.57
C PHE A 85 6.93 4.35 7.49
N HIS A 86 8.18 4.00 7.15
CA HIS A 86 8.92 4.65 6.07
C HIS A 86 8.19 4.51 4.73
N GLU A 87 7.86 3.28 4.34
CA GLU A 87 7.20 3.01 3.06
C GLU A 87 5.76 3.55 3.02
N PHE A 88 5.04 3.50 4.15
CA PHE A 88 3.73 4.13 4.25
C PHE A 88 3.83 5.66 4.13
N GLY A 89 4.93 6.27 4.56
CA GLY A 89 5.23 7.69 4.33
C GLY A 89 5.27 8.05 2.85
N HIS A 90 5.97 7.26 2.02
CA HIS A 90 5.94 7.41 0.55
C HIS A 90 4.52 7.24 0.01
N GLY A 91 3.80 6.23 0.51
CA GLY A 91 2.41 5.99 0.15
C GLY A 91 1.48 7.18 0.44
N LEU A 92 1.62 7.79 1.61
CA LEU A 92 0.85 8.99 1.99
C LEU A 92 1.21 10.19 1.12
N HIS A 93 2.49 10.38 0.80
CA HIS A 93 2.92 11.47 -0.09
C HIS A 93 2.21 11.37 -1.45
N HIS A 94 2.19 10.18 -2.06
CA HIS A 94 1.46 9.92 -3.30
C HIS A 94 -0.06 10.08 -3.14
N MET A 95 -0.64 9.46 -2.11
CA MET A 95 -2.11 9.39 -1.98
C MET A 95 -2.75 10.72 -1.58
N LEU A 96 -2.04 11.56 -0.83
CA LEU A 96 -2.53 12.82 -0.29
C LEU A 96 -2.06 14.06 -1.07
N THR A 97 -1.29 13.88 -2.15
CA THR A 97 -1.04 14.97 -3.11
C THR A 97 -2.36 15.62 -3.51
N GLN A 98 -2.35 16.93 -3.79
CA GLN A 98 -3.49 17.66 -4.37
C GLN A 98 -3.19 18.14 -5.80
N VAL A 99 -1.95 17.96 -6.25
CA VAL A 99 -1.49 18.21 -7.61
C VAL A 99 -1.46 16.93 -8.41
#